data_AF-A0A7J3CV92-F1
#
_entry.id   AF-A0A7J3CV92-F1
#
_cell.length_a   1.000
_cell.length_b   1.000
_cell.length_c   1.000
_cell.angle_alpha   90.00
_cell.angle_beta   90.00
_cell.angle_gamma   90.00
#
_symmetry.space_group_name_H-M   'P 1'
#
loop_
_entity.id
_entity.type
_entity.pdbx_description
1 polymer ?
#
loop_
_entity_poly.entity_id
_entity_poly.type
_entity_poly.pdbx_seq_one_letter_code
_entity_poly.pdbx_strand_id
1 'polypeptide(L)'
;MIKYEKAQDVQERIEEIILRLGLPVPRERIICIRSKGSSSKRIIARCHALSRALQTALNTKAIYVIEVISEKFDKQNIKEQEKTLLHELLHIPKQAGGGFKGHRFVARNMKKLIHKLG
;
A
#
# COMPACT_ATOMS: atom_id res chain seq x y z
N MET A 1 -3.50 7.05 -21.70
CA MET A 1 -2.42 7.43 -20.75
C MET A 1 -2.98 7.32 -19.33
N ILE A 2 -2.21 6.76 -18.40
CA ILE A 2 -2.64 6.66 -17.00
C ILE A 2 -2.47 8.03 -16.34
N LYS A 3 -3.49 8.47 -15.61
CA LYS A 3 -3.46 9.67 -14.76
C LYS A 3 -3.28 9.26 -13.31
N TYR A 4 -2.51 10.02 -12.56
CA TYR A 4 -2.26 9.80 -11.14
C TYR A 4 -2.69 11.02 -10.34
N GLU A 5 -3.29 10.79 -9.18
CA GLU A 5 -3.70 11.82 -8.23
C GLU A 5 -3.43 11.38 -6.79
N LYS A 6 -3.30 12.33 -5.86
CA LYS A 6 -3.19 12.00 -4.43
C LYS A 6 -4.50 11.38 -3.95
N ALA A 7 -4.43 10.32 -3.17
CA ALA A 7 -5.59 9.65 -2.60
C ALA A 7 -5.61 9.84 -1.09
N GLN A 8 -6.11 11.00 -0.64
CA GLN A 8 -6.14 11.36 0.79
C GLN A 8 -7.03 10.40 1.60
N ASP A 9 -8.17 10.00 1.04
CA ASP A 9 -9.09 9.02 1.63
C ASP A 9 -8.41 7.65 1.86
N VAL A 10 -7.52 7.25 0.94
CA VAL A 10 -6.73 6.03 1.07
C VAL A 10 -5.60 6.20 2.09
N GLN A 11 -4.96 7.37 2.11
CA GLN A 11 -3.92 7.70 3.08
C GLN A 11 -4.44 7.59 4.52
N GLU A 12 -5.59 8.21 4.80
CA GLU A 12 -6.23 8.20 6.12
C GLU A 12 -6.54 6.77 6.58
N ARG A 13 -7.11 5.95 5.69
CA ARG A 13 -7.40 4.52 5.98
C ARG A 13 -6.14 3.70 6.20
N ILE A 14 -5.08 3.95 5.44
CA ILE A 14 -3.79 3.30 5.63
C ILE A 14 -3.22 3.62 7.01
N GLU A 15 -3.26 4.88 7.42
CA GLU A 15 -2.81 5.31 8.74
C GLU A 15 -3.64 4.67 9.85
N GLU A 16 -4.96 4.61 9.70
CA GLU A 16 -5.86 3.92 10.63
C GLU A 16 -5.50 2.43 10.77
N ILE A 17 -5.30 1.72 9.65
CA ILE A 17 -4.91 0.30 9.66
C ILE A 17 -3.56 0.10 10.37
N ILE A 18 -2.57 0.98 10.11
CA ILE A 18 -1.26 0.92 10.76
C ILE A 18 -1.40 1.08 12.27
N LEU A 19 -2.18 2.08 12.72
CA LEU A 19 -2.41 2.35 14.13
C LEU A 19 -3.17 1.21 14.81
N ARG A 20 -4.31 0.79 14.24
CA ARG A 20 -5.17 -0.26 14.78
C ARG A 20 -4.44 -1.60 14.93
N LEU A 21 -3.57 -1.94 13.99
CA LEU A 21 -2.82 -3.20 13.99
C LEU A 21 -1.42 -3.09 14.63
N GLY A 22 -0.99 -1.90 15.05
CA GLY A 22 0.35 -1.67 15.60
C GLY A 22 1.46 -2.05 14.64
N LEU A 23 1.29 -1.79 13.34
CA LEU A 23 2.30 -2.16 12.34
C LEU A 23 3.55 -1.28 12.50
N PRO A 24 4.76 -1.86 12.57
CA PRO A 24 5.98 -1.09 12.76
C PRO A 24 6.47 -0.52 11.43
N VAL A 25 5.63 0.27 10.75
CA VAL A 25 5.94 0.93 9.48
C VAL A 25 5.74 2.45 9.66
N PRO A 26 6.75 3.29 9.33
CA PRO A 26 6.64 4.74 9.45
C PRO A 26 5.66 5.27 8.40
N ARG A 27 4.55 5.86 8.86
CA ARG A 27 3.49 6.42 8.01
C ARG A 27 4.00 7.51 7.07
N GLU A 28 4.98 8.30 7.51
CA GLU A 28 5.60 9.37 6.73
C GLU A 28 6.39 8.85 5.52
N ARG A 29 6.67 7.54 5.44
CA ARG A 29 7.30 6.90 4.29
C ARG A 29 6.32 6.19 3.37
N ILE A 30 5.01 6.34 3.59
CA ILE A 30 3.96 5.78 2.75
C ILE A 30 3.14 6.92 2.15
N ILE A 31 3.06 6.92 0.83
CA ILE A 31 2.28 7.89 0.07
C ILE A 31 1.20 7.13 -0.70
N CYS A 32 -0.06 7.55 -0.57
CA CYS A 32 -1.16 6.93 -1.29
C CYS A 32 -1.55 7.75 -2.52
N ILE A 33 -1.65 7.07 -3.66
CA ILE A 33 -2.11 7.66 -4.91
C ILE A 33 -3.23 6.82 -5.51
N ARG A 34 -4.06 7.46 -6.32
CA ARG A 34 -5.08 6.82 -7.14
C ARG A 34 -4.68 6.96 -8.59
N SER A 35 -4.86 5.90 -9.37
CA SER A 35 -4.66 5.92 -10.82
C SER A 35 -5.96 5.68 -11.58
N LYS A 36 -6.06 6.31 -12.76
CA LYS A 36 -7.19 6.20 -13.69
C LYS A 36 -6.70 6.04 -15.12
N GLY A 37 -7.39 5.22 -15.91
CA GLY A 37 -7.03 4.83 -17.27
C GLY A 37 -6.18 3.57 -17.35
N SER A 38 -6.14 2.73 -16.30
CA SER A 38 -5.37 1.49 -16.32
C SER A 38 -6.11 0.38 -17.09
N SER A 39 -5.41 -0.31 -18.00
CA SER A 39 -5.94 -1.50 -18.71
C SER A 39 -5.81 -2.79 -17.89
N SER A 40 -5.25 -2.72 -16.68
CA SER A 40 -5.03 -3.88 -15.82
C SER A 40 -6.36 -4.49 -15.34
N LYS A 41 -6.71 -5.67 -15.85
CA LYS A 41 -7.99 -6.32 -15.53
C LYS A 41 -8.06 -6.93 -14.13
N ARG A 42 -6.92 -7.39 -13.59
CA ARG A 42 -6.84 -8.18 -12.35
C ARG A 42 -6.17 -7.47 -11.18
N ILE A 43 -5.61 -6.28 -11.41
CA ILE A 43 -4.89 -5.53 -10.37
C ILE A 43 -5.86 -4.53 -9.78
N ILE A 44 -5.92 -4.47 -8.45
CA ILE A 44 -6.79 -3.56 -7.69
C ILE A 44 -5.93 -2.45 -7.05
N ALA A 45 -4.78 -2.83 -6.51
CA ALA A 45 -3.78 -1.92 -5.98
C ALA A 45 -2.37 -2.45 -6.27
N ARG A 46 -1.35 -1.60 -6.08
CA ARG A 46 0.07 -1.93 -6.17
C ARG A 46 0.84 -1.23 -5.07
N CYS A 47 1.96 -1.83 -4.68
CA CYS A 47 2.96 -1.21 -3.82
C CYS A 47 4.23 -0.96 -4.62
N HIS A 48 4.66 0.30 -4.69
CA HIS A 48 5.91 0.72 -5.30
C HIS A 48 6.91 1.07 -4.21
N ALA A 49 8.19 0.80 -4.45
CA ALA A 49 9.27 1.18 -3.56
C ALA A 49 10.28 2.00 -4.36
N LEU A 50 10.70 3.14 -3.80
CA LEU A 50 11.76 3.93 -4.40
C LEU A 50 13.02 3.08 -4.52
N SER A 51 13.63 3.01 -5.71
CA SER A 51 14.83 2.18 -5.91
C SER A 51 16.00 2.69 -5.07
N ARG A 52 16.96 1.82 -4.74
CA ARG A 52 18.14 2.23 -3.96
C ARG A 52 18.95 3.31 -4.65
N ALA A 53 19.10 3.23 -5.97
CA ALA A 53 19.78 4.26 -6.74
C ALA A 53 19.12 5.64 -6.57
N LEU A 54 17.78 5.71 -6.64
CA LEU A 54 17.04 6.97 -6.46
C LEU A 54 17.06 7.46 -5.02
N GLN A 55 17.01 6.56 -4.03
CA GLN A 55 17.20 6.93 -2.63
C GLN A 55 18.54 7.62 -2.41
N THR A 56 19.63 7.06 -2.95
CA THR A 56 20.98 7.64 -2.86
C THR A 56 21.06 8.97 -3.58
N ALA A 57 20.58 9.05 -4.83
CA ALA A 57 20.63 10.27 -5.62
C ALA A 57 19.85 11.44 -5.01
N LEU A 58 18.71 11.15 -4.35
CA LEU A 58 17.85 12.15 -3.73
C LEU A 58 18.14 12.36 -2.24
N ASN A 59 19.17 11.70 -1.69
CA ASN A 59 19.52 11.70 -0.26
C ASN A 59 18.30 11.46 0.65
N THR A 60 17.50 10.45 0.32
CA THR A 60 16.26 10.13 1.04
C THR A 60 16.21 8.66 1.45
N LYS A 61 15.43 8.36 2.49
CA LYS A 61 15.17 6.99 2.92
C LYS A 61 14.18 6.30 1.97
N ALA A 62 13.97 5.00 2.12
CA ALA A 62 13.02 4.29 1.29
C ALA A 62 11.60 4.83 1.49
N ILE A 63 11.02 5.33 0.40
CA ILE A 63 9.63 5.76 0.30
C ILE A 63 8.85 4.70 -0.47
N TYR A 64 7.63 4.44 -0.01
CA TYR A 64 6.71 3.51 -0.62
C TYR A 64 5.48 4.27 -1.12
N VAL A 65 4.98 3.86 -2.28
CA VAL A 65 3.74 4.39 -2.84
C VAL A 65 2.73 3.26 -2.92
N ILE A 66 1.59 3.42 -2.26
CA ILE A 66 0.44 2.53 -2.45
C ILE A 66 -0.44 3.18 -3.52
N GLU A 67 -0.52 2.53 -4.67
CA GLU A 67 -1.35 2.94 -5.79
C GLU A 67 -2.64 2.12 -5.79
N VAL A 68 -3.80 2.78 -5.69
CA VAL A 68 -5.10 2.13 -5.95
C VAL A 68 -5.58 2.42 -7.37
N ILE A 69 -6.14 1.42 -8.05
CA ILE A 69 -6.69 1.57 -9.41
C ILE A 69 -8.17 1.88 -9.29
N SER A 70 -8.56 3.12 -9.61
CA SER A 70 -9.91 3.65 -9.39
C SER A 70 -11.01 2.76 -9.99
N GLU A 71 -10.78 2.21 -11.20
CA GLU A 71 -11.77 1.39 -11.90
C GLU A 71 -12.16 0.09 -11.17
N LYS A 72 -11.35 -0.33 -10.18
CA LYS A 72 -11.51 -1.57 -9.42
C LYS A 72 -11.67 -1.30 -7.93
N PHE A 73 -10.75 -0.54 -7.32
CA PHE A 73 -10.72 -0.30 -5.88
C PHE A 73 -11.96 0.47 -5.39
N ASP A 74 -12.39 1.49 -6.12
CA ASP A 74 -13.51 2.34 -5.70
C ASP A 74 -14.87 1.60 -5.79
N LYS A 75 -14.93 0.46 -6.48
CA LYS A 75 -16.12 -0.41 -6.57
C LYS A 75 -16.21 -1.44 -5.45
N GLN A 76 -15.16 -1.59 -4.65
CA GLN A 76 -15.15 -2.50 -3.51
C GLN A 76 -15.95 -1.91 -2.36
N ASN A 77 -16.58 -2.76 -1.56
CA ASN A 77 -17.09 -2.34 -0.25
C ASN A 77 -15.92 -2.05 0.71
N ILE A 78 -16.21 -1.33 1.80
CA ILE A 78 -15.22 -0.86 2.77
C ILE A 78 -14.33 -2.01 3.28
N LYS A 79 -14.93 -3.15 3.62
CA LYS A 79 -14.20 -4.32 4.15
C LYS A 79 -13.21 -4.89 3.12
N GLU A 80 -13.59 -4.96 1.85
CA GLU A 80 -12.69 -5.41 0.78
C GLU A 80 -11.60 -4.37 0.44
N GLN A 81 -11.90 -3.08 0.58
CA GLN A 81 -10.91 -2.02 0.46
C GLN A 81 -9.85 -2.17 1.56
N GLU A 82 -10.24 -2.28 2.83
CA GLU A 82 -9.29 -2.46 3.93
C GLU A 82 -8.41 -3.69 3.77
N LYS A 83 -8.98 -4.82 3.31
CA LYS A 83 -8.21 -6.03 3.00
C LYS A 83 -7.18 -5.79 1.91
N THR A 84 -7.56 -5.05 0.87
CA THR A 84 -6.66 -4.71 -0.24
C THR A 84 -5.53 -3.80 0.25
N LEU A 85 -5.84 -2.79 1.04
CA LEU A 85 -4.86 -1.88 1.62
C LEU A 85 -3.90 -2.58 2.59
N LEU A 86 -4.42 -3.48 3.44
CA LEU A 86 -3.60 -4.30 4.32
C LEU A 86 -2.66 -5.22 3.52
N HIS A 87 -3.10 -5.77 2.39
CA HIS A 87 -2.25 -6.58 1.51
C HIS A 87 -1.02 -5.79 1.03
N GLU A 88 -1.25 -4.60 0.47
CA GLU A 88 -0.16 -3.73 -0.01
C GLU A 88 0.75 -3.26 1.13
N LEU A 89 0.19 -2.93 2.30
CA LEU A 89 0.98 -2.59 3.49
C LEU A 89 1.89 -3.71 3.95
N LEU A 90 1.41 -4.96 3.91
CA LEU A 90 2.19 -6.11 4.34
C LEU A 90 3.37 -6.43 3.41
N HIS A 91 3.37 -5.92 2.17
CA HIS A 91 4.55 -5.95 1.32
C HIS A 91 5.67 -5.05 1.82
N ILE A 92 5.37 -4.01 2.60
CA ILE A 92 6.37 -3.07 3.12
C ILE A 92 7.14 -3.71 4.30
N PRO A 93 8.48 -3.77 4.25
CA PRO A 93 9.29 -4.26 5.35
C PRO A 93 9.11 -3.41 6.61
N LYS A 94 9.40 -4.01 7.78
CA LYS A 94 9.38 -3.26 9.05
C LYS A 94 10.32 -2.05 8.92
N GLN A 95 9.92 -0.92 9.49
CA GLN A 95 10.63 0.36 9.46
C GLN A 95 10.90 0.93 8.05
N ALA A 96 10.22 0.41 7.01
CA ALA A 96 10.40 0.83 5.62
C ALA A 96 11.88 0.87 5.23
N GLY A 97 12.58 -0.26 5.41
CA GLY A 97 14.01 -0.38 5.18
C GLY A 97 14.43 -0.39 3.71
N GLY A 98 13.51 -0.62 2.75
CA GLY A 98 13.79 -0.81 1.31
C GLY A 98 13.45 -2.22 0.83
N GLY A 99 13.14 -2.38 -0.48
CA GLY A 99 12.71 -3.66 -1.06
C GLY A 99 11.28 -4.06 -0.66
N PHE A 100 10.91 -5.32 -0.89
CA PHE A 100 9.57 -5.85 -0.61
C PHE A 100 9.60 -7.20 0.08
N LYS A 101 8.60 -7.46 0.93
CA LYS A 101 8.27 -8.81 1.37
C LYS A 101 7.53 -9.54 0.24
N GLY A 102 7.88 -10.80 -0.01
CA GLY A 102 7.22 -11.60 -1.04
C GLY A 102 5.79 -12.03 -0.67
N HIS A 103 4.98 -12.39 -1.67
CA HIS A 103 3.58 -12.77 -1.50
C HIS A 103 3.34 -13.89 -0.47
N ARG A 104 4.26 -14.86 -0.34
CA ARG A 104 4.11 -15.94 0.66
C ARG A 104 4.11 -15.40 2.09
N PHE A 105 4.90 -14.37 2.38
CA PHE A 105 4.90 -13.70 3.68
C PHE A 105 3.57 -12.95 3.88
N VAL A 106 3.13 -12.21 2.86
CA VAL A 106 1.88 -11.43 2.90
C VAL A 106 0.68 -12.33 3.15
N ALA A 107 0.51 -13.39 2.36
CA ALA A 107 -0.62 -14.33 2.49
C ALA A 107 -0.71 -14.95 3.89
N ARG A 108 0.43 -15.30 4.50
CA ARG A 108 0.48 -15.84 5.86
C ARG A 108 0.04 -14.82 6.91
N ASN A 109 0.46 -13.56 6.78
CA ASN A 109 0.15 -12.52 7.76
C ASN A 109 -1.26 -11.95 7.56
N MET A 110 -1.75 -11.88 6.32
CA MET A 110 -3.14 -11.54 6.02
C MET A 110 -4.09 -12.44 6.80
N LYS A 111 -3.88 -13.76 6.75
CA LYS A 111 -4.69 -14.72 7.52
C LYS A 111 -4.69 -14.46 9.02
N LYS A 112 -3.66 -13.84 9.60
CA LYS A 112 -3.59 -13.57 11.05
C LYS A 112 -4.22 -12.24 11.45
N LEU A 113 -4.18 -11.26 10.54
CA LEU A 113 -4.52 -9.86 10.85
C LEU A 113 -5.91 -9.47 10.36
N ILE A 114 -6.45 -10.16 9.35
CA ILE A 114 -7.74 -9.82 8.74
C ILE A 114 -8.91 -9.84 9.74
N HIS A 115 -8.85 -10.71 10.75
CA HIS A 115 -9.88 -10.81 11.79
C HIS A 115 -9.86 -9.62 12.75
N LYS A 116 -8.73 -8.90 12.82
CA LYS A 116 -8.56 -7.72 13.68
C LYS A 116 -9.07 -6.43 13.04
N LEU A 117 -9.47 -6.49 11.76
CA LEU A 117 -10.14 -5.40 11.04
C LEU A 117 -11.67 -5.40 11.26
N GLY A 118 -12.23 -6.51 11.75
CA GLY A 118 -13.64 -6.65 12.14
C GLY A 118 -13.84 -6.36 13.61
#